data_AF-A0A8J5PH63-F1
#
_entry.id   AF-A0A8J5PH63-F1
#
_cell.length_a   1.000
_cell.length_b   1.000
_cell.length_c   1.000
_cell.angle_alpha   90.00
_cell.angle_beta   90.00
_cell.angle_gamma   90.00
#
_symmetry.space_group_name_H-M   'P 1'
#
loop_
_entity.id
_entity.type
_entity.pdbx_description
1 polymer ?
#
loop_
_entity_poly.entity_id
_entity_poly.type
_entity_poly.pdbx_seq_one_letter_code
_entity_poly.pdbx_strand_id
1 'polypeptide(L)'
;MDLNSADKALRWMRRDEKPHARFEGIAILWIAFSSVWTILLVAGMAFLYRRRDMPILRIRGLLLSFGSVVLLHLYWIAVQWVYVVALLFPPAVEFWIMSIWLPFGVALFHASNSRFLYVAKSQKNLFASKNARPKSERVQKQGLIGRYSNLNYTKRMLVLVGLGMLFQLLLTTFMFLVSRKFHDSFGISGTEVTGTESQRKAAARKGWEWWPSIVWQLVWAWVIAPVILWKSRNIRDTQGWRVQTIACCLANLHAAPMWLIALYLPAMAPVNNVFVPPQCPIHYDH
;
A
#
# COMPACT_ATOMS: atom_id res chain seq x y z
N MET A 1 -36.58 2.24 12.21
CA MET A 1 -35.11 2.31 12.07
C MET A 1 -34.55 2.43 13.47
N ASP A 2 -34.16 1.29 14.06
CA ASP A 2 -33.84 1.21 15.49
C ASP A 2 -32.54 1.95 15.83
N LEU A 3 -32.70 3.11 16.49
CA LEU A 3 -31.62 3.92 17.09
C LEU A 3 -30.73 3.10 18.03
N ASN A 4 -31.22 1.97 18.53
CA ASN A 4 -30.54 1.07 19.46
C ASN A 4 -29.39 0.24 18.82
N SER A 5 -29.41 0.05 17.50
CA SER A 5 -28.39 -0.73 16.76
C SER A 5 -27.12 0.09 16.46
N ALA A 6 -27.30 1.35 16.06
CA ALA A 6 -26.21 2.33 15.91
C ALA A 6 -25.55 2.64 17.26
N ASP A 7 -26.34 2.69 18.35
CA ASP A 7 -25.85 2.93 19.70
C ASP A 7 -24.98 1.80 20.26
N LYS A 8 -25.26 0.54 19.88
CA LYS A 8 -24.42 -0.62 20.23
C LYS A 8 -23.15 -0.69 19.38
N ALA A 9 -23.21 -0.31 18.11
CA ALA A 9 -22.04 -0.30 17.21
C ALA A 9 -20.96 0.72 17.63
N LEU A 10 -21.32 1.70 18.46
CA LEU A 10 -20.44 2.75 18.99
C LEU A 10 -20.05 2.56 20.46
N ARG A 11 -20.44 1.44 21.10
CA ARG A 11 -20.21 1.19 22.53
C ARG A 11 -18.71 1.17 22.91
N TRP A 12 -17.83 0.84 21.97
CA TRP A 12 -16.37 0.86 22.14
C TRP A 12 -15.74 2.26 21.98
N MET A 13 -16.47 3.23 21.41
CA MET A 13 -16.06 4.64 21.36
C MET A 13 -16.60 5.46 22.54
N ARG A 14 -17.66 4.99 23.22
CA ARG A 14 -18.30 5.68 24.35
C ARG A 14 -17.53 5.53 25.66
N ARG A 15 -16.48 4.71 25.73
CA ARG A 15 -15.67 4.65 26.95
C ARG A 15 -14.76 5.87 26.98
N ASP A 16 -15.05 6.77 27.92
CA ASP A 16 -14.16 7.81 28.45
C ASP A 16 -12.94 7.18 29.17
N GLU A 17 -12.40 6.09 28.61
CA GLU A 17 -11.25 5.37 29.12
C GLU A 17 -9.99 6.12 28.72
N LYS A 18 -9.13 6.39 29.71
CA LYS A 18 -7.79 6.95 29.47
C LYS A 18 -7.07 6.13 28.40
N PRO A 19 -6.37 6.75 27.44
CA PRO A 19 -5.69 6.03 26.38
C PRO A 19 -4.69 5.04 26.97
N HIS A 20 -4.98 3.75 26.84
CA HIS A 20 -4.14 2.65 27.30
C HIS A 20 -3.98 1.64 26.17
N ALA A 21 -2.83 0.99 26.13
CA ALA A 21 -2.60 -0.11 25.20
C ALA A 21 -3.41 -1.33 25.63
N ARG A 22 -4.11 -1.97 24.69
CA ARG A 22 -4.87 -3.19 24.96
C ARG A 22 -3.97 -4.39 24.74
N PHE A 23 -3.58 -5.06 25.82
CA PHE A 23 -2.80 -6.30 25.79
C PHE A 23 -3.69 -7.52 26.03
N GLU A 24 -4.78 -7.63 25.28
CA GLU A 24 -5.64 -8.81 25.28
C GLU A 24 -4.98 -9.97 24.50
N GLY A 25 -5.46 -11.21 24.64
CA GLY A 25 -4.85 -12.38 23.98
C GLY A 25 -4.66 -12.20 22.46
N ILE A 26 -5.58 -11.49 21.80
CA ILE A 26 -5.49 -11.15 20.38
C ILE A 26 -4.33 -10.18 20.10
N ALA A 27 -4.11 -9.18 20.94
CA ALA A 27 -2.98 -8.26 20.82
C ALA A 27 -1.64 -9.00 20.94
N ILE A 28 -1.52 -9.90 21.91
CA ILE A 28 -0.31 -10.72 22.10
C ILE A 28 -0.05 -11.59 20.88
N LEU A 29 -1.10 -12.21 20.31
CA LEU A 29 -1.00 -13.00 19.08
C LEU A 29 -0.46 -12.15 17.93
N TRP A 30 -1.03 -10.96 17.68
CA TRP A 30 -0.58 -10.10 16.59
C TRP A 30 0.84 -9.55 16.82
N ILE A 31 1.22 -9.23 18.05
CA ILE A 31 2.59 -8.82 18.40
C ILE A 31 3.57 -9.97 18.16
N ALA A 32 3.28 -11.18 18.63
CA ALA A 32 4.12 -12.35 18.41
C ALA A 32 4.23 -12.67 16.92
N PHE A 33 3.11 -12.70 16.20
CA PHE A 33 3.08 -12.97 14.76
C PHE A 33 3.88 -11.94 13.97
N SER A 34 3.67 -10.64 14.24
CA SER A 34 4.43 -9.57 13.58
C SER A 34 5.91 -9.59 13.92
N SER A 35 6.28 -9.96 15.15
CA SER A 35 7.69 -10.10 15.56
C SER A 35 8.38 -11.27 14.84
N VAL A 36 7.76 -12.45 14.85
CA VAL A 36 8.27 -13.64 14.15
C VAL A 36 8.40 -13.37 12.65
N TRP A 37 7.37 -12.80 12.03
CA TRP A 37 7.39 -12.47 10.61
C TRP A 37 8.48 -11.45 10.26
N THR A 38 8.68 -10.44 11.11
CA THR A 38 9.75 -9.44 10.94
C THR A 38 11.13 -10.09 11.00
N ILE A 39 11.38 -10.99 11.94
CA ILE A 39 12.65 -11.71 12.06
C ILE A 39 12.91 -12.54 10.79
N LEU A 40 11.91 -13.30 10.33
CA LEU A 40 12.02 -14.10 9.11
C LEU A 40 12.30 -13.23 7.88
N LEU A 41 11.62 -12.09 7.75
CA LEU A 41 11.79 -11.17 6.65
C LEU A 41 13.17 -10.52 6.67
N VAL A 42 13.64 -10.03 7.82
CA VAL A 42 14.97 -9.44 7.97
C VAL A 42 16.06 -10.48 7.71
N ALA A 43 15.90 -11.71 8.19
CA ALA A 43 16.81 -12.82 7.90
C ALA A 43 16.86 -13.12 6.39
N GLY A 44 15.70 -13.18 5.71
CA GLY A 44 15.62 -13.36 4.26
C GLY A 44 16.28 -12.22 3.48
N MET A 45 16.04 -10.96 3.87
CA MET A 45 16.69 -9.79 3.26
C MET A 45 18.20 -9.81 3.48
N ALA A 46 18.67 -10.15 4.68
CA ALA A 46 20.10 -10.26 4.99
C ALA A 46 20.77 -11.38 4.18
N PHE A 47 20.11 -12.53 4.02
CA PHE A 47 20.58 -13.63 3.17
C PHE A 47 20.74 -13.18 1.72
N LEU A 48 19.71 -12.52 1.15
CA LEU A 48 19.74 -11.99 -0.21
C LEU A 48 20.79 -10.89 -0.39
N TYR A 49 21.00 -10.05 0.62
CA TYR A 49 22.02 -9.02 0.60
C TYR A 49 23.44 -9.63 0.59
N ARG A 50 23.67 -10.68 1.37
CA ARG A 50 24.96 -11.39 1.38
C ARG A 50 25.27 -12.05 0.03
N ARG A 51 24.26 -12.59 -0.65
CA ARG A 51 24.40 -13.22 -1.98
C ARG A 51 24.12 -12.28 -3.16
N ARG A 52 24.24 -10.96 -2.96
CA ARG A 52 23.94 -9.93 -3.98
C ARG A 52 24.78 -10.01 -5.26
N ASP A 53 25.88 -10.76 -5.21
CA ASP A 53 26.80 -11.05 -6.31
C ASP A 53 26.19 -11.99 -7.37
N MET A 54 25.17 -12.78 -6.99
CA MET A 54 24.46 -13.64 -7.93
C MET A 54 23.82 -12.80 -9.06
N PRO A 55 24.07 -13.12 -10.35
CA PRO A 55 23.55 -12.37 -11.49
C PRO A 55 22.03 -12.16 -11.45
N ILE A 56 21.33 -13.16 -10.92
CA ILE A 56 19.87 -13.18 -10.78
C ILE A 56 19.34 -12.08 -9.85
N LEU A 57 20.06 -11.78 -8.77
CA LEU A 57 19.69 -10.75 -7.79
C LEU A 57 20.12 -9.35 -8.26
N ARG A 58 21.22 -9.26 -9.00
CA ARG A 58 21.71 -8.01 -9.58
C ARG A 58 20.77 -7.44 -10.65
N ILE A 59 20.14 -8.32 -11.44
CA ILE A 59 19.16 -7.94 -12.48
C ILE A 59 17.87 -7.36 -11.87
N ARG A 60 17.40 -7.92 -10.76
CA ARG A 60 16.13 -7.54 -10.11
C ARG A 60 16.18 -6.15 -9.46
N GLY A 61 17.37 -5.73 -9.03
CA GLY A 61 17.56 -4.42 -8.40
C GLY A 61 17.19 -4.40 -6.93
N LEU A 62 18.04 -5.03 -6.11
CA LEU A 62 17.86 -5.23 -4.67
C LEU A 62 17.36 -3.99 -3.92
N LEU A 63 17.90 -2.80 -4.20
CA LEU A 63 17.52 -1.58 -3.47
C LEU A 63 16.04 -1.21 -3.66
N LEU A 64 15.51 -1.36 -4.87
CA LEU A 64 14.09 -1.06 -5.16
C LEU A 64 13.18 -2.13 -4.55
N SER A 65 13.58 -3.40 -4.65
CA SER A 65 12.83 -4.50 -4.03
C SER A 65 12.81 -4.38 -2.51
N PHE A 66 13.96 -4.08 -1.89
CA PHE A 66 14.07 -3.91 -0.44
C PHE A 66 13.31 -2.68 0.04
N GLY A 67 13.41 -1.54 -0.65
CA GLY A 67 12.62 -0.36 -0.30
C GLY A 67 11.12 -0.62 -0.35
N SER A 68 10.65 -1.32 -1.38
CA SER A 68 9.25 -1.74 -1.50
C SER A 68 8.83 -2.67 -0.35
N VAL A 69 9.61 -3.72 -0.09
CA VAL A 69 9.32 -4.70 0.96
C VAL A 69 9.30 -4.05 2.34
N VAL A 70 10.26 -3.16 2.63
CA VAL A 70 10.33 -2.44 3.90
C VAL A 70 9.10 -1.54 4.09
N LEU A 71 8.73 -0.73 3.10
CA LEU A 71 7.55 0.13 3.21
C LEU A 71 6.26 -0.67 3.38
N LEU A 72 6.07 -1.74 2.61
CA LEU A 72 4.90 -2.60 2.72
C LEU A 72 4.87 -3.36 4.05
N HIS A 73 6.02 -3.77 4.57
CA HIS A 73 6.14 -4.44 5.86
C HIS A 73 5.86 -3.50 7.03
N LEU A 74 6.38 -2.26 6.98
CA LEU A 74 6.06 -1.23 7.97
C LEU A 74 4.56 -0.91 7.97
N TYR A 75 3.95 -0.80 6.79
CA TYR A 75 2.50 -0.64 6.65
C TYR A 75 1.74 -1.80 7.28
N TRP A 76 2.16 -3.04 6.98
CA TRP A 76 1.54 -4.22 7.55
C TRP A 76 1.67 -4.27 9.08
N ILE A 77 2.84 -3.97 9.65
CA ILE A 77 3.03 -3.87 11.11
C ILE A 77 2.09 -2.81 11.69
N ALA A 78 2.05 -1.61 11.10
CA ALA A 78 1.20 -0.53 11.58
C ALA A 78 -0.27 -0.99 11.62
N VAL A 79 -0.73 -1.67 10.57
CA VAL A 79 -2.07 -2.28 10.51
C VAL A 79 -2.28 -3.32 11.60
N GLN A 80 -1.33 -4.25 11.83
CA GLN A 80 -1.48 -5.27 12.88
C GLN A 80 -1.52 -4.67 14.29
N TRP A 81 -0.78 -3.58 14.50
CA TRP A 81 -0.67 -2.97 15.80
C TRP A 81 -1.83 -2.02 16.10
N VAL A 82 -2.65 -1.62 15.12
CA VAL A 82 -3.80 -0.73 15.36
C VAL A 82 -4.66 -1.23 16.52
N TYR A 83 -4.92 -2.53 16.65
CA TYR A 83 -5.68 -3.07 17.78
C TYR A 83 -5.05 -2.73 19.15
N VAL A 84 -3.72 -2.74 19.24
CA VAL A 84 -2.95 -2.47 20.46
C VAL A 84 -2.90 -0.98 20.77
N VAL A 85 -2.70 -0.14 19.74
CA VAL A 85 -2.34 1.28 19.90
C VAL A 85 -3.41 2.27 19.41
N ALA A 86 -4.57 1.82 18.93
CA ALA A 86 -5.62 2.65 18.31
C ALA A 86 -6.09 3.84 19.15
N LEU A 87 -6.03 3.74 20.48
CA LEU A 87 -6.43 4.80 21.41
C LEU A 87 -5.32 5.84 21.63
N LEU A 88 -4.06 5.45 21.41
CA LEU A 88 -2.87 6.27 21.60
C LEU A 88 -2.47 7.01 20.32
N PHE A 89 -2.83 6.50 19.14
CA PHE A 89 -2.43 7.08 17.86
C PHE A 89 -3.30 8.29 17.47
N PRO A 90 -2.70 9.45 17.17
CA PRO A 90 -3.42 10.56 16.57
C PRO A 90 -3.96 10.16 15.19
N PRO A 91 -5.22 10.48 14.84
CA PRO A 91 -5.80 10.19 13.52
C PRO A 91 -4.98 10.74 12.34
N ALA A 92 -4.29 11.87 12.55
CA ALA A 92 -3.38 12.45 11.58
C ALA A 92 -2.25 11.47 11.19
N VAL A 93 -1.65 10.78 12.17
CA VAL A 93 -0.56 9.83 11.92
C VAL A 93 -1.08 8.63 11.11
N GLU A 94 -2.28 8.15 11.44
CA GLU A 94 -2.93 7.06 10.73
C GLU A 94 -3.20 7.42 9.26
N PHE A 95 -3.66 8.65 9.00
CA PHE A 95 -3.82 9.19 7.65
C PHE A 95 -2.51 9.17 6.86
N TRP A 96 -1.42 9.70 7.43
CA TRP A 96 -0.11 9.71 6.76
C TRP A 96 0.43 8.31 6.46
N ILE A 97 0.33 7.38 7.42
CA ILE A 97 0.77 5.99 7.25
C ILE A 97 0.00 5.33 6.09
N MET A 98 -1.32 5.44 6.09
CA MET A 98 -2.19 4.81 5.10
C MET A 98 -2.02 5.43 3.70
N SER A 99 -1.88 6.75 3.62
CA SER A 99 -1.79 7.49 2.35
C SER A 99 -0.38 7.55 1.74
N ILE A 100 0.66 7.19 2.48
CA ILE A 100 2.05 7.14 1.97
C ILE A 100 2.57 5.72 1.87
N TRP A 101 2.60 4.96 2.97
CA TRP A 101 3.41 3.74 3.04
C TRP A 101 2.93 2.68 2.06
N LEU A 102 1.62 2.46 1.97
CA LEU A 102 1.04 1.53 1.01
C LEU A 102 1.27 1.97 -0.46
N PRO A 103 0.84 3.17 -0.91
CA PRO A 103 1.00 3.55 -2.30
C PRO A 103 2.48 3.66 -2.72
N PHE A 104 3.38 4.07 -1.83
CA PHE A 104 4.81 4.12 -2.13
C PHE A 104 5.40 2.71 -2.20
N GLY A 105 5.03 1.83 -1.28
CA GLY A 105 5.44 0.43 -1.29
C GLY A 105 5.02 -0.28 -2.58
N VAL A 106 3.77 -0.08 -3.02
CA VAL A 106 3.23 -0.60 -4.29
C VAL A 106 3.96 0.03 -5.49
N ALA A 107 4.18 1.34 -5.51
CA ALA A 107 4.87 2.03 -6.60
C ALA A 107 6.32 1.50 -6.79
N LEU A 108 7.06 1.32 -5.70
CA LEU A 108 8.39 0.71 -5.72
C LEU A 108 8.36 -0.76 -6.15
N PHE A 109 7.32 -1.51 -5.74
CA PHE A 109 7.13 -2.90 -6.17
C PHE A 109 6.98 -2.98 -7.68
N HIS A 110 6.14 -2.12 -8.25
CA HIS A 110 5.94 -2.03 -9.70
C HIS A 110 7.19 -1.59 -10.43
N ALA A 111 7.96 -0.65 -9.89
CA ALA A 111 9.25 -0.25 -10.45
C ALA A 111 10.23 -1.43 -10.50
N SER A 112 10.35 -2.16 -9.39
CA SER A 112 11.22 -3.33 -9.30
C SER A 112 10.85 -4.40 -10.32
N ASN A 113 9.55 -4.69 -10.47
CA ASN A 113 9.06 -5.71 -11.41
C ASN A 113 9.20 -5.28 -12.88
N SER A 114 8.92 -4.02 -13.18
CA SER A 114 9.04 -3.48 -14.54
C SER A 114 10.50 -3.46 -15.00
N ARG A 115 11.45 -3.17 -14.10
CA ARG A 115 12.89 -3.28 -14.38
C ARG A 115 13.27 -4.71 -14.75
N PHE A 116 12.82 -5.70 -13.98
CA PHE A 116 13.12 -7.11 -14.23
C PHE A 116 12.64 -7.55 -15.62
N LEU A 117 11.39 -7.24 -15.97
CA LEU A 117 10.82 -7.56 -17.28
C LEU A 117 11.58 -6.91 -18.44
N TYR A 118 12.03 -5.66 -18.28
CA TYR A 118 12.81 -4.97 -19.29
C TYR A 118 14.16 -5.64 -19.54
N VAL A 119 14.88 -6.01 -18.48
CA VAL A 119 16.17 -6.70 -18.62
C VAL A 119 15.98 -8.07 -19.26
N ALA A 120 14.99 -8.85 -18.82
CA ALA A 120 14.68 -10.16 -19.41
C ALA A 120 14.34 -10.06 -20.91
N LYS A 121 13.52 -9.06 -21.30
CA LYS A 121 13.19 -8.81 -22.72
C LYS A 121 14.42 -8.38 -23.52
N SER A 122 15.30 -7.58 -22.93
CA SER A 122 16.54 -7.13 -23.56
C SER A 122 17.50 -8.29 -23.79
N GLN A 123 17.66 -9.19 -22.81
CA GLN A 123 18.43 -10.42 -22.94
C GLN A 123 17.85 -11.34 -24.02
N LYS A 124 16.54 -11.60 -24.00
CA LYS A 124 15.87 -12.41 -25.04
C LYS A 124 16.11 -11.83 -26.44
N ASN A 125 15.98 -10.51 -26.59
CA ASN A 125 16.22 -9.85 -27.86
C ASN A 125 17.69 -9.98 -28.27
N LEU A 126 18.67 -9.84 -27.37
CA LEU A 126 20.09 -10.02 -27.70
C LEU A 126 20.39 -11.46 -28.16
N PHE A 127 19.82 -12.47 -27.50
CA PHE A 127 19.98 -13.87 -27.91
C PHE A 127 19.25 -14.19 -29.22
N ALA A 128 18.10 -13.56 -29.48
CA ALA A 128 17.36 -13.69 -30.75
C ALA A 128 17.98 -12.84 -31.88
N SER A 129 18.73 -11.79 -31.55
CA SER A 129 19.27 -10.77 -32.46
C SER A 129 20.66 -11.14 -33.02
N LYS A 130 21.16 -12.36 -32.81
CA LYS A 130 22.35 -12.82 -33.56
C LYS A 130 22.20 -12.71 -35.09
N ASN A 131 20.98 -12.49 -35.60
CA ASN A 131 20.67 -12.25 -37.02
C ASN A 131 20.07 -10.86 -37.34
N ALA A 132 20.06 -9.87 -36.44
CA ALA A 132 19.38 -8.59 -36.71
C ALA A 132 20.36 -7.45 -37.08
N ARG A 133 20.10 -6.82 -38.23
CA ARG A 133 20.82 -5.67 -38.81
C ARG A 133 20.95 -4.49 -37.83
N PRO A 134 22.02 -3.67 -37.95
CA PRO A 134 22.24 -2.52 -37.08
C PRO A 134 21.06 -1.54 -37.16
N LYS A 135 20.52 -1.16 -36.00
CA LYS A 135 19.46 -0.14 -35.91
C LYS A 135 20.04 1.22 -36.25
N SER A 136 19.42 1.90 -37.22
CA SER A 136 19.82 3.24 -37.68
C SER A 136 19.87 4.24 -36.53
N GLU A 137 20.78 5.21 -36.65
CA GLU A 137 20.96 6.32 -35.73
C GLU A 137 19.63 7.03 -35.45
N ARG A 138 19.28 7.13 -34.17
CA ARG A 138 18.09 7.86 -33.73
C ARG A 138 18.43 9.34 -33.68
N VAL A 139 17.75 10.12 -34.53
CA VAL A 139 17.75 11.59 -34.53
C VAL A 139 17.49 12.10 -33.11
N GLN A 140 18.45 12.82 -32.54
CA GLN A 140 18.35 13.44 -31.22
C GLN A 140 17.29 14.55 -31.25
N LYS A 141 16.13 14.30 -30.64
CA LYS A 141 15.16 15.37 -30.38
C LYS A 141 15.71 16.27 -29.26
N GLN A 142 15.77 17.58 -29.48
CA GLN A 142 16.17 18.56 -28.46
C GLN A 142 14.99 18.91 -27.51
N GLY A 143 15.29 19.31 -26.27
CA GLY A 143 14.31 19.68 -25.23
C GLY A 143 14.14 18.68 -24.08
N LEU A 144 13.37 19.02 -23.04
CA LEU A 144 13.14 18.16 -21.85
C LEU A 144 12.54 16.78 -22.22
N ILE A 145 11.65 16.76 -23.21
CA ILE A 145 11.04 15.54 -23.76
C ILE A 145 12.08 14.71 -24.52
N GLY A 146 12.98 15.36 -25.25
CA GLY A 146 14.11 14.73 -25.93
C GLY A 146 15.11 14.11 -24.96
N ARG A 147 15.45 14.83 -23.88
CA ARG A 147 16.31 14.37 -22.79
C ARG A 147 15.71 13.15 -22.07
N TYR A 148 14.39 13.17 -21.82
CA TYR A 148 13.63 12.03 -21.29
C TYR A 148 13.56 10.83 -22.25
N SER A 149 13.45 11.07 -23.57
CA SER A 149 13.47 9.99 -24.57
C SER A 149 14.85 9.33 -24.73
N ASN A 150 15.92 10.07 -24.43
CA ASN A 150 17.32 9.62 -24.48
C ASN A 150 17.77 8.93 -23.18
N LEU A 151 16.98 8.97 -22.12
CA LEU A 151 17.27 8.30 -20.86
C LEU A 151 17.06 6.78 -20.97
N ASN A 152 18.01 6.00 -20.44
CA ASN A 152 17.88 4.54 -20.31
C ASN A 152 16.53 4.19 -19.66
N TYR A 153 15.89 3.11 -20.12
CA TYR A 153 14.55 2.70 -19.68
C TYR A 153 14.41 2.65 -18.15
N THR A 154 15.43 2.16 -17.44
CA THR A 154 15.45 2.14 -15.98
C THR A 154 15.35 3.53 -15.36
N LYS A 155 16.11 4.51 -15.87
CA LYS A 155 16.04 5.90 -15.39
C LYS A 155 14.69 6.53 -15.74
N ARG A 156 14.18 6.26 -16.95
CA ARG A 156 12.86 6.72 -17.41
C ARG A 156 11.74 6.23 -16.49
N MET A 157 11.77 4.96 -16.12
CA MET A 157 10.82 4.34 -15.19
C MET A 157 10.96 4.89 -13.77
N LEU A 158 12.19 5.07 -13.26
CA LEU A 158 12.42 5.68 -11.95
C LEU A 158 11.88 7.11 -11.87
N VAL A 159 12.06 7.90 -12.94
CA VAL A 159 11.49 9.26 -13.03
C VAL A 159 9.96 9.22 -13.00
N LEU A 160 9.32 8.32 -13.76
CA LEU A 160 7.85 8.20 -13.74
C LEU A 160 7.31 7.78 -12.38
N VAL A 161 7.93 6.77 -11.77
CA VAL A 161 7.52 6.28 -10.45
C VAL A 161 7.76 7.37 -9.40
N GLY A 162 8.90 8.06 -9.44
CA GLY A 162 9.20 9.18 -8.55
C GLY A 162 8.24 10.35 -8.71
N LEU A 163 7.85 10.71 -9.93
CA LEU A 163 6.83 11.74 -10.18
C LEU A 163 5.46 11.31 -9.65
N GLY A 164 5.07 10.04 -9.82
CA GLY A 164 3.83 9.51 -9.26
C GLY A 164 3.83 9.54 -7.72
N MET A 165 4.95 9.17 -7.09
CA MET A 165 5.12 9.24 -5.65
C MET A 165 5.10 10.69 -5.13
N LEU A 166 5.74 11.62 -5.85
CA LEU A 166 5.70 13.05 -5.52
C LEU A 166 4.29 13.62 -5.65
N PHE A 167 3.59 13.29 -6.74
CA PHE A 167 2.20 13.70 -6.95
C PHE A 167 1.30 13.17 -5.83
N GLN A 168 1.44 11.90 -5.46
CA GLN A 168 0.74 11.30 -4.33
C GLN A 168 1.04 12.05 -3.03
N LEU A 169 2.32 12.35 -2.74
CA LEU A 169 2.71 13.10 -1.54
C LEU A 169 2.09 14.49 -1.49
N LEU A 170 2.14 15.23 -2.60
CA LEU A 170 1.55 16.56 -2.71
C LEU A 170 0.03 16.52 -2.53
N LEU A 171 -0.63 15.53 -3.14
CA LEU A 171 -2.07 15.34 -3.01
C LEU A 171 -2.47 14.97 -1.58
N THR A 172 -1.74 14.07 -0.92
CA THR A 172 -1.95 13.73 0.49
C THR A 172 -1.72 14.93 1.41
N THR A 173 -0.66 15.70 1.16
CA THR A 173 -0.36 16.93 1.92
C THR A 173 -1.46 17.97 1.73
N PHE A 174 -1.93 18.16 0.49
CA PHE A 174 -3.04 19.06 0.20
C PHE A 174 -4.32 18.64 0.94
N MET A 175 -4.69 17.35 0.89
CA MET A 175 -5.86 16.86 1.61
C MET A 175 -5.74 17.03 3.13
N PHE A 176 -4.54 16.81 3.68
CA PHE A 176 -4.26 17.02 5.10
C PHE A 176 -4.46 18.48 5.52
N LEU A 177 -3.90 19.42 4.76
CA LEU A 177 -3.98 20.85 5.07
C LEU A 177 -5.39 21.44 4.89
N VAL A 178 -6.17 20.91 3.95
CA VAL A 178 -7.52 21.41 3.64
C VAL A 178 -8.56 20.96 4.67
N SER A 179 -8.37 19.79 5.30
CA SER A 179 -9.35 19.24 6.24
C SER A 179 -9.13 19.74 7.68
N ARG A 180 -10.15 20.41 8.24
CA ARG A 180 -10.17 20.80 9.66
C ARG A 180 -10.34 19.61 10.62
N LYS A 181 -10.46 18.38 10.12
CA LYS A 181 -10.50 17.18 10.97
C LYS A 181 -9.18 16.89 11.65
N PHE A 182 -8.06 17.31 11.05
CA PHE A 182 -6.72 17.08 11.56
C PHE A 182 -6.11 18.29 12.26
N HIS A 183 -6.73 19.47 12.12
CA HIS A 183 -6.24 20.75 12.61
C HIS A 183 -7.36 21.59 13.23
N ASP A 184 -7.16 22.07 14.45
CA ASP A 184 -8.16 22.92 15.12
C ASP A 184 -8.18 24.36 14.55
N SER A 185 -7.04 24.86 14.04
CA SER A 185 -6.83 26.28 13.72
C SER A 185 -6.97 26.66 12.24
N PHE A 186 -6.87 25.73 11.28
CA PHE A 186 -6.93 26.05 9.84
C PHE A 186 -7.55 24.92 9.00
N GLY A 187 -8.17 25.30 7.87
CA GLY A 187 -8.83 24.41 6.90
C GLY A 187 -10.21 24.94 6.47
N ILE A 188 -10.94 24.18 5.64
CA ILE A 188 -12.26 24.59 5.13
C ILE A 188 -13.35 24.49 6.22
N SER A 189 -14.03 25.61 6.50
CA SER A 189 -15.20 25.67 7.39
C SER A 189 -16.31 24.73 6.90
N GLY A 190 -16.83 23.89 7.80
CA GLY A 190 -17.80 22.82 7.48
C GLY A 190 -17.22 21.40 7.43
N THR A 191 -15.90 21.25 7.56
CA THR A 191 -15.24 19.93 7.76
C THR A 191 -14.96 19.61 9.23
N GLU A 192 -15.39 20.49 10.14
CA GLU A 192 -15.20 20.34 11.58
C GLU A 192 -16.05 19.19 12.14
N VAL A 193 -15.47 18.43 13.07
CA VAL A 193 -16.22 17.41 13.80
C VAL A 193 -16.43 17.90 15.22
N THR A 194 -17.69 18.13 15.57
CA THR A 194 -18.14 18.43 16.92
C THR A 194 -18.51 17.13 17.65
N GLY A 195 -18.12 17.00 18.92
CA GLY A 195 -18.39 15.80 19.73
C GLY A 195 -17.26 15.45 20.69
N THR A 196 -17.40 14.30 21.35
CA THR A 196 -16.38 13.74 22.27
C THR A 196 -15.08 13.39 21.52
N GLU A 197 -13.93 13.32 22.21
CA GLU A 197 -12.62 13.06 21.59
C GLU A 197 -12.61 11.76 20.77
N SER A 198 -13.29 10.72 21.26
CA SER A 198 -13.43 9.43 20.57
C SER A 198 -14.27 9.52 19.29
N GLN A 199 -15.36 10.29 19.31
CA GLN A 199 -16.19 10.56 18.13
C GLN A 199 -15.42 11.37 17.08
N ARG A 200 -14.64 12.38 17.51
CA ARG A 200 -13.75 13.15 16.63
C ARG A 200 -12.71 12.25 15.95
N LYS A 201 -12.05 11.37 16.73
CA LYS A 201 -11.09 10.40 16.19
C LYS A 201 -11.71 9.45 15.17
N ALA A 202 -12.91 8.95 15.43
CA ALA A 202 -13.60 8.04 14.52
C ALA A 202 -14.08 8.72 13.24
N ALA A 203 -14.56 9.95 13.33
CA ALA A 203 -14.96 10.75 12.18
C ALA A 203 -13.76 11.16 11.32
N ALA A 204 -12.55 11.32 11.90
CA ALA A 204 -11.33 11.58 11.15
C ALA A 204 -10.87 10.38 10.29
N ARG A 205 -11.25 9.15 10.68
CA ARG A 205 -10.95 7.90 9.94
C ARG A 205 -11.85 7.67 8.72
N LYS A 206 -12.84 8.54 8.50
CA LYS A 206 -13.81 8.42 7.39
C LYS A 206 -14.03 9.78 6.74
N GLY A 207 -14.29 9.79 5.43
CA GLY A 207 -14.71 10.99 4.73
C GLY A 207 -14.04 11.20 3.39
N TRP A 208 -14.33 12.37 2.81
CA TRP A 208 -13.86 12.75 1.48
C TRP A 208 -12.33 12.91 1.40
N GLU A 209 -11.68 13.15 2.54
CA GLU A 209 -10.22 13.31 2.64
C GLU A 209 -9.47 12.04 2.20
N TRP A 210 -10.11 10.87 2.37
CA TRP A 210 -9.56 9.57 2.04
C TRP A 210 -9.75 9.20 0.56
N TRP A 211 -10.55 9.98 -0.18
CA TRP A 211 -10.92 9.69 -1.56
C TRP A 211 -9.72 9.42 -2.48
N PRO A 212 -8.63 10.23 -2.48
CA PRO A 212 -7.49 9.94 -3.34
C PRO A 212 -6.86 8.58 -3.08
N SER A 213 -6.77 8.18 -1.82
CA SER A 213 -6.17 6.90 -1.43
C SER A 213 -7.09 5.74 -1.79
N ILE A 214 -8.39 5.87 -1.53
CA ILE A 214 -9.41 4.85 -1.83
C ILE A 214 -9.52 4.61 -3.34
N VAL A 215 -9.73 5.67 -4.12
CA VAL A 215 -9.90 5.55 -5.57
C VAL A 215 -8.66 4.96 -6.20
N TRP A 216 -7.47 5.41 -5.79
CA TRP A 216 -6.23 4.88 -6.32
C TRP A 216 -6.06 3.39 -5.99
N GLN A 217 -6.34 2.98 -4.74
CA GLN A 217 -6.33 1.57 -4.35
C GLN A 217 -7.34 0.73 -5.16
N LEU A 218 -8.56 1.23 -5.39
CA LEU A 218 -9.57 0.54 -6.20
C LEU A 218 -9.16 0.43 -7.67
N VAL A 219 -8.64 1.49 -8.28
CA VAL A 219 -8.12 1.45 -9.66
C VAL A 219 -7.01 0.41 -9.78
N TRP A 220 -6.09 0.35 -8.82
CA TRP A 220 -5.05 -0.68 -8.80
C TRP A 220 -5.61 -2.09 -8.65
N ALA A 221 -6.46 -2.30 -7.66
CA ALA A 221 -6.98 -3.62 -7.32
C ALA A 221 -7.98 -4.16 -8.36
N TRP A 222 -8.79 -3.31 -8.98
CA TRP A 222 -9.92 -3.73 -9.83
C TRP A 222 -9.75 -3.41 -11.32
N VAL A 223 -8.81 -2.55 -11.70
CA VAL A 223 -8.53 -2.28 -13.13
C VAL A 223 -7.15 -2.83 -13.50
N ILE A 224 -6.11 -2.42 -12.78
CA ILE A 224 -4.73 -2.73 -13.17
C ILE A 224 -4.38 -4.19 -12.84
N ALA A 225 -4.75 -4.68 -11.66
CA ALA A 225 -4.46 -6.05 -11.24
C ALA A 225 -5.10 -7.10 -12.17
N PRO A 226 -6.38 -7.00 -12.58
CA PRO A 226 -6.94 -7.91 -13.59
C PRO A 226 -6.22 -7.87 -14.94
N VAL A 227 -5.82 -6.69 -15.41
CA VAL A 227 -5.03 -6.55 -16.65
C VAL A 227 -3.68 -7.25 -16.53
N ILE A 228 -3.02 -7.14 -15.38
CA ILE A 228 -1.74 -7.82 -15.11
C ILE A 228 -1.93 -9.33 -15.01
N LEU A 229 -2.98 -9.80 -14.30
CA LEU A 229 -3.35 -11.21 -14.24
C LEU A 229 -3.58 -11.78 -15.64
N TRP A 230 -4.34 -11.07 -16.47
CA TRP A 230 -4.60 -11.46 -17.85
C TRP A 230 -3.33 -11.53 -18.69
N LYS A 231 -2.44 -10.54 -18.61
CA LYS A 231 -1.18 -10.54 -19.36
C LYS A 231 -0.19 -11.59 -18.86
N SER A 232 -0.23 -11.94 -17.58
CA SER A 232 0.73 -12.87 -16.95
C SER A 232 0.37 -14.35 -17.13
N ARG A 233 -0.88 -14.69 -17.52
CA ARG A 233 -1.38 -16.08 -17.61
C ARG A 233 -0.53 -17.04 -18.46
N ASN A 234 0.07 -16.52 -19.54
CA ASN A 234 0.84 -17.32 -20.49
C ASN A 234 2.36 -17.20 -20.31
N ILE A 235 2.82 -16.48 -19.29
CA ILE A 235 4.25 -16.35 -19.00
C ILE A 235 4.68 -17.55 -18.15
N ARG A 236 5.65 -18.31 -18.64
CA ARG A 236 6.36 -19.35 -17.89
C ARG A 236 7.64 -18.73 -17.37
N ASP A 237 7.73 -18.56 -16.05
CA ASP A 237 8.87 -17.96 -15.38
C ASP A 237 9.45 -18.95 -14.35
N THR A 238 10.77 -19.09 -14.34
CA THR A 238 11.52 -19.94 -13.40
C THR A 238 11.80 -19.23 -12.09
N GLN A 239 11.62 -17.91 -12.02
CA GLN A 239 11.95 -17.06 -10.87
C GLN A 239 10.78 -16.77 -9.93
N GLY A 240 9.64 -17.43 -10.13
CA GLY A 240 8.45 -17.27 -9.28
C GLY A 240 7.78 -15.88 -9.36
N TRP A 241 8.22 -14.99 -10.26
CA TRP A 241 7.64 -13.64 -10.40
C TRP A 241 6.15 -13.70 -10.73
N ARG A 242 5.76 -14.66 -11.59
CA ARG A 242 4.34 -14.88 -11.93
C ARG A 242 3.52 -15.22 -10.70
N VAL A 243 3.95 -16.17 -9.89
CA VAL A 243 3.21 -16.62 -8.70
C VAL A 243 3.09 -15.48 -7.69
N GLN A 244 4.18 -14.75 -7.45
CA GLN A 244 4.17 -13.58 -6.57
C GLN A 244 3.20 -12.50 -7.06
N THR A 245 3.19 -12.23 -8.36
CA THR A 245 2.30 -11.23 -8.97
C THR A 245 0.85 -11.66 -8.87
N ILE A 246 0.53 -12.92 -9.17
CA ILE A 246 -0.83 -13.47 -9.06
C ILE A 246 -1.31 -13.42 -7.61
N ALA A 247 -0.50 -13.90 -6.66
CA ALA A 247 -0.83 -13.89 -5.24
C ALA A 247 -1.08 -12.45 -4.74
N CYS A 248 -0.23 -11.50 -5.12
CA CYS A 248 -0.39 -10.09 -4.79
C CYS A 248 -1.66 -9.48 -5.39
N CYS A 249 -1.98 -9.78 -6.66
CA CYS A 249 -3.20 -9.30 -7.31
C CYS A 249 -4.46 -9.87 -6.65
N LEU A 250 -4.49 -11.17 -6.35
CA LEU A 250 -5.63 -11.82 -5.67
C LEU A 250 -5.81 -11.30 -4.24
N ALA A 251 -4.70 -11.08 -3.52
CA ALA A 251 -4.72 -10.48 -2.20
C ALA A 251 -5.31 -9.07 -2.20
N ASN A 252 -4.90 -8.23 -3.16
CA ASN A 252 -5.41 -6.85 -3.25
C ASN A 252 -6.86 -6.77 -3.71
N LEU A 253 -7.33 -7.70 -4.54
CA LEU A 253 -8.67 -7.65 -5.13
C LEU A 253 -9.77 -7.65 -4.06
N HIS A 254 -9.60 -8.44 -2.99
CA HIS A 254 -10.56 -8.55 -1.89
C HIS A 254 -10.28 -7.57 -0.74
N ALA A 255 -9.03 -7.17 -0.51
CA ALA A 255 -8.67 -6.31 0.62
C ALA A 255 -9.33 -4.92 0.55
N ALA A 256 -9.33 -4.28 -0.62
CA ALA A 256 -9.91 -2.95 -0.80
C ALA A 256 -11.44 -2.89 -0.55
N PRO A 257 -12.28 -3.77 -1.15
CA PRO A 257 -13.70 -3.78 -0.84
C PRO A 257 -13.98 -4.19 0.61
N MET A 258 -13.23 -5.12 1.19
CA MET A 258 -13.40 -5.52 2.60
C MET A 258 -13.14 -4.36 3.56
N TRP A 259 -12.12 -3.55 3.30
CA TRP A 259 -11.85 -2.36 4.10
C TRP A 259 -13.02 -1.37 4.06
N LEU A 260 -13.60 -1.12 2.89
CA LEU A 260 -14.76 -0.23 2.76
C LEU A 260 -16.00 -0.82 3.44
N ILE A 261 -16.26 -2.11 3.28
CA ILE A 261 -17.38 -2.80 3.93
C ILE A 261 -17.24 -2.68 5.44
N ALA A 262 -16.06 -2.93 5.99
CA ALA A 262 -15.79 -2.81 7.42
C ALA A 262 -15.94 -1.36 7.94
N LEU A 263 -15.70 -0.35 7.11
CA LEU A 263 -15.89 1.05 7.50
C LEU A 263 -17.35 1.52 7.41
N TYR A 264 -18.11 1.10 6.41
CA TYR A 264 -19.42 1.68 6.11
C TYR A 264 -20.62 0.80 6.50
N LEU A 265 -20.46 -0.52 6.61
CA LEU A 265 -21.57 -1.40 7.02
C LEU A 265 -21.63 -1.55 8.56
N PRO A 266 -22.74 -1.17 9.21
CA PRO A 266 -22.91 -1.37 10.65
C PRO A 266 -22.95 -2.85 11.05
N ALA A 267 -23.32 -3.75 10.12
CA ALA A 267 -23.31 -5.20 10.34
C ALA A 267 -21.91 -5.77 10.63
N MET A 268 -20.84 -5.06 10.24
CA MET A 268 -19.45 -5.45 10.55
C MET A 268 -19.01 -5.02 11.96
N ALA A 269 -19.86 -4.34 12.73
CA ALA A 269 -19.50 -3.90 14.09
C ALA A 269 -19.04 -5.03 15.03
N PRO A 270 -19.63 -6.24 15.03
CA PRO A 270 -19.13 -7.36 15.84
C PRO A 270 -17.74 -7.82 15.41
N VAL A 271 -17.49 -7.90 14.10
CA VAL A 271 -16.19 -8.30 13.52
C VAL A 271 -15.14 -7.23 13.81
N ASN A 272 -15.51 -5.96 13.70
CA ASN A 272 -14.66 -4.80 13.98
C ASN A 272 -14.19 -4.71 15.44
N ASN A 273 -14.83 -5.44 16.36
CA ASN A 273 -14.36 -5.53 17.75
C ASN A 273 -13.12 -6.42 17.90
N VAL A 274 -12.90 -7.35 16.96
CA VAL A 274 -11.79 -8.32 16.98
C VAL A 274 -10.77 -8.00 15.88
N PHE A 275 -11.24 -7.66 14.69
CA PHE A 275 -10.42 -7.31 13.54
C PHE A 275 -10.67 -5.86 13.14
N VAL A 276 -9.66 -5.01 13.25
CA VAL A 276 -9.81 -3.60 12.84
C VAL A 276 -10.09 -3.55 11.32
N PRO A 277 -10.83 -2.56 10.78
CA PRO A 277 -11.21 -2.55 9.35
C PRO A 277 -10.11 -2.88 8.30
N PRO A 278 -8.84 -2.44 8.44
CA PRO A 278 -7.76 -2.85 7.51
C PRO A 278 -7.19 -4.25 7.77
N GLN A 279 -7.55 -4.92 8.87
CA GLN A 279 -7.16 -6.29 9.24
C GLN A 279 -8.22 -7.34 8.85
N CYS A 280 -9.42 -6.93 8.48
CA CYS A 280 -10.61 -7.79 8.40
C CYS A 280 -10.42 -8.96 7.42
N PRO A 281 -10.29 -10.22 7.92
CA PRO A 281 -10.33 -11.41 7.09
C PRO A 281 -11.78 -11.72 6.71
N ILE A 282 -11.97 -12.43 5.59
CA ILE A 282 -13.30 -12.94 5.20
C ILE A 282 -13.71 -14.00 6.22
N HIS A 283 -14.45 -13.61 7.25
CA HIS A 283 -15.25 -14.52 8.07
C HIS A 283 -16.69 -14.04 8.02
N TYR A 284 -17.46 -14.66 7.11
CA TYR A 284 -18.91 -14.69 7.17
C TYR A 284 -19.26 -15.91 8.01
N ASP A 285 -19.75 -15.70 9.23
CA ASP A 285 -20.52 -16.74 9.91
C ASP A 285 -21.98 -16.30 9.96
N HIS A 286 -22.82 -17.24 9.52
CA HIS A 286 -24.29 -17.21 9.49
C HIS A 286 -24.91 -17.14 10.88
#